data_AF-A0A7R8WTE0-F1
#
_entry.id   AF-A0A7R8WTE0-F1
#
_cell.length_a   1.000
_cell.length_b   1.000
_cell.length_c   1.000
_cell.angle_alpha   90.00
_cell.angle_beta   90.00
_cell.angle_gamma   90.00
#
_symmetry.space_group_name_H-M   'P 1'
#
loop_
_entity.id
_entity.type
_entity.pdbx_description
1 polymer ?
#
loop_
_entity_poly.entity_id
_entity_poly.type
_entity_poly.pdbx_seq_one_letter_code
_entity_poly.pdbx_strand_id
1 'polypeptide(L)'
;MDKTGTITEGRPMLTDFILADGFERQEVLAAVASVENYSDHPIARAVTNAAKAEGLKLSEATSFESLTGYGVRATIGDKEILVCGDKLLIKEGIAFENLLEAERNIAIG
;
A
#
# COMPACT_ATOMS: atom_id res chain seq x y z
N MET A 1 -25.19 -32.87 9.01
CA MET A 1 -25.88 -31.61 9.33
C MET A 1 -24.81 -30.55 9.50
N ASP A 2 -24.68 -29.69 8.49
CA ASP A 2 -23.64 -28.69 8.32
C ASP A 2 -23.60 -27.62 9.41
N LYS A 3 -22.38 -27.17 9.74
CA LYS A 3 -22.08 -25.75 9.98
C LYS A 3 -20.76 -25.43 9.29
N THR A 4 -20.91 -25.16 7.99
CA THR A 4 -20.03 -24.38 7.10
C THR A 4 -18.73 -23.88 7.71
N GLY A 5 -17.63 -24.50 7.31
CA GLY A 5 -16.29 -23.99 7.54
C GLY A 5 -16.12 -22.59 6.98
N THR A 6 -15.68 -21.66 7.83
CA THR A 6 -15.15 -20.39 7.40
C THR A 6 -13.75 -20.65 6.84
N ILE A 7 -13.69 -20.99 5.56
CA ILE A 7 -12.46 -20.86 4.79
C ILE A 7 -12.29 -19.36 4.58
N THR A 8 -11.66 -18.67 5.54
CA THR A 8 -10.97 -17.41 5.18
C THR A 8 -9.80 -17.84 4.31
N GLU A 9 -9.95 -17.70 2.99
CA GLU A 9 -8.83 -17.90 2.07
C GLU A 9 -7.69 -16.99 2.56
N GLY A 10 -6.58 -17.59 3.01
CA GLY A 10 -5.46 -16.90 3.67
C GLY A 10 -4.62 -16.01 2.75
N ARG A 11 -5.26 -15.23 1.87
CA ARG A 11 -4.62 -14.27 0.97
C ARG A 11 -4.91 -12.85 1.48
N PRO A 12 -3.88 -12.03 1.74
CA PRO A 12 -4.07 -10.64 2.10
C PRO A 12 -4.91 -9.91 1.04
N MET A 13 -5.83 -9.06 1.51
CA MET A 13 -6.68 -8.21 0.69
C MET A 13 -6.58 -6.79 1.23
N LEU A 14 -6.57 -5.80 0.33
CA LEU A 14 -6.65 -4.40 0.71
C LEU A 14 -8.08 -4.12 1.20
N THR A 15 -8.24 -3.85 2.50
CA THR A 15 -9.54 -3.53 3.10
C THR A 15 -9.75 -2.02 3.14
N ASP A 16 -8.74 -1.31 3.62
CA ASP A 16 -8.78 0.13 3.87
C ASP A 16 -7.66 0.83 3.12
N PHE A 17 -7.96 2.01 2.58
CA PHE A 17 -6.98 2.84 1.91
C PHE A 17 -7.30 4.30 2.21
N ILE A 18 -6.62 4.82 3.23
CA ILE A 18 -6.75 6.19 3.71
C ILE A 18 -5.77 7.07 2.94
N LEU A 19 -6.23 8.27 2.57
CA LEU A 19 -5.44 9.27 1.89
C LEU A 19 -5.30 10.51 2.75
N ALA A 20 -4.19 11.23 2.57
CA ALA A 20 -4.09 12.60 3.04
C ALA A 20 -4.99 13.52 2.19
N ASP A 21 -5.37 14.67 2.76
CA ASP A 21 -6.19 15.66 2.07
C ASP A 21 -5.53 16.14 0.77
N GLY A 22 -6.35 16.31 -0.27
CA GLY A 22 -5.91 16.76 -1.59
C GLY A 22 -5.32 15.67 -2.48
N PHE A 23 -5.34 14.41 -2.05
CA PHE A 23 -4.93 13.26 -2.88
C PHE A 23 -6.14 12.47 -3.37
N GLU A 24 -6.08 12.08 -4.65
CA GLU A 24 -7.07 11.22 -5.27
C GLU A 24 -6.73 9.74 -5.10
N ARG A 25 -7.73 8.94 -4.72
CA ARG A 25 -7.55 7.51 -4.44
C ARG A 25 -6.91 6.77 -5.59
N GLN A 26 -7.43 7.00 -6.80
CA GLN A 26 -7.00 6.29 -7.99
C GLN A 26 -5.54 6.61 -8.33
N GLU A 27 -5.11 7.86 -8.14
CA GLU A 27 -3.75 8.30 -8.42
C GLU A 27 -2.76 7.67 -7.43
N VAL A 28 -3.06 7.72 -6.14
CA VAL A 28 -2.19 7.17 -5.10
C VAL A 28 -2.16 5.64 -5.17
N LEU A 29 -3.32 5.00 -5.33
CA LEU A 29 -3.39 3.54 -5.44
C LEU A 29 -2.66 3.05 -6.69
N ALA A 30 -2.81 3.72 -7.84
CA ALA A 30 -2.06 3.38 -9.04
C ALA A 30 -0.55 3.54 -8.83
N ALA A 31 -0.09 4.62 -8.19
CA ALA A 31 1.32 4.85 -7.91
C ALA A 31 1.90 3.78 -6.96
N VAL A 32 1.25 3.52 -5.82
CA VAL A 32 1.68 2.50 -4.86
C VAL A 32 1.69 1.11 -5.50
N ALA A 33 0.62 0.75 -6.22
CA ALA A 33 0.55 -0.53 -6.92
C ALA A 33 1.61 -0.67 -8.02
N SER A 34 2.02 0.43 -8.67
CA SER A 34 3.09 0.41 -9.67
C SER A 34 4.43 0.05 -9.04
N VAL A 35 4.73 0.57 -7.84
CA VAL A 35 5.94 0.18 -7.08
C VAL A 35 5.84 -1.25 -6.57
N GLU A 36 4.71 -1.59 -5.94
CA GLU A 36 4.48 -2.91 -5.33
C GLU A 36 4.41 -4.04 -6.36
N ASN A 37 4.18 -3.74 -7.65
CA ASN A 37 4.21 -4.74 -8.72
C ASN A 37 5.60 -5.39 -8.90
N TYR A 38 6.65 -4.80 -8.35
CA TYR A 38 8.02 -5.35 -8.35
C TYR A 38 8.36 -6.11 -7.05
N SER A 39 7.45 -6.13 -6.07
CA SER A 39 7.63 -6.77 -4.77
C SER A 39 6.89 -8.11 -4.71
N ASP A 40 7.56 -9.15 -4.20
CA ASP A 40 6.96 -10.47 -4.00
C ASP A 40 6.16 -10.60 -2.69
N HIS A 41 6.06 -9.52 -1.91
CA HIS A 41 5.37 -9.56 -0.61
C HIS A 41 3.86 -9.87 -0.77
N PRO A 42 3.27 -10.67 0.13
CA PRO A 42 1.83 -10.93 0.13
C PRO A 42 0.97 -9.66 0.20
N ILE A 43 1.43 -8.61 0.88
CA ILE A 43 0.77 -7.30 0.96
C ILE A 43 0.84 -6.57 -0.39
N ALA A 44 2.00 -6.59 -1.05
CA ALA A 44 2.20 -6.03 -2.38
C ALA A 44 1.18 -6.60 -3.39
N ARG A 45 0.95 -7.91 -3.32
CA ARG A 45 -0.07 -8.60 -4.12
C ARG A 45 -1.49 -8.12 -3.83
N ALA A 46 -1.81 -7.83 -2.57
CA ALA A 46 -3.12 -7.30 -2.19
C ALA A 46 -3.37 -5.93 -2.83
N VAL A 47 -2.39 -5.04 -2.76
CA VAL A 47 -2.48 -3.67 -3.32
C VAL A 47 -2.55 -3.70 -4.84
N THR A 48 -1.67 -4.48 -5.49
CA THR A 48 -1.67 -4.61 -6.95
C THR A 48 -2.96 -5.24 -7.49
N ASN A 49 -3.54 -6.21 -6.78
CA ASN A 49 -4.82 -6.79 -7.15
C ASN A 49 -5.97 -5.78 -6.99
N ALA A 50 -5.97 -4.96 -5.94
CA ALA A 50 -6.97 -3.92 -5.75
C ALA A 50 -6.92 -2.89 -6.89
N ALA A 51 -5.74 -2.41 -7.26
CA ALA A 51 -5.57 -1.48 -8.38
C ALA A 51 -6.05 -2.08 -9.72
N LYS A 52 -5.74 -3.35 -9.98
CA LYS A 52 -6.21 -4.07 -11.18
C LYS A 52 -7.73 -4.25 -11.19
N ALA A 53 -8.34 -4.54 -10.03
CA ALA A 53 -9.78 -4.68 -9.89
C ALA A 53 -10.52 -3.35 -10.13
N GLU A 54 -9.91 -2.23 -9.74
CA GLU A 54 -10.40 -0.88 -10.03
C GLU A 54 -10.11 -0.43 -11.48
N GLY A 55 -9.47 -1.27 -12.31
CA GLY A 55 -9.16 -0.96 -13.71
C GLY A 55 -8.06 0.10 -13.88
N LEU A 56 -7.24 0.33 -12.84
CA LEU A 56 -6.20 1.33 -12.85
C LEU A 56 -5.02 0.90 -13.72
N LYS A 57 -4.45 1.86 -14.45
CA LYS A 57 -3.22 1.63 -15.22
C LYS A 57 -2.02 1.81 -14.30
N LEU A 58 -1.22 0.76 -14.19
CA LEU A 58 0.06 0.83 -13.49
C LEU A 58 1.09 1.50 -14.41
N SER A 59 1.83 2.44 -13.84
CA SER A 59 2.94 3.09 -14.49
C SER A 59 4.21 2.24 -14.35
N GLU A 60 5.15 2.43 -15.26
CA GLU A 60 6.48 1.83 -15.11
C GLU A 60 7.20 2.47 -13.94
N ALA A 61 7.72 1.64 -13.03
CA ALA A 61 8.57 2.10 -11.95
C ALA A 61 10.03 1.78 -12.27
N THR A 62 10.90 2.74 -12.05
CA THR A 62 12.35 2.66 -12.26
C THR A 62 13.08 2.76 -10.93
N SER A 63 14.36 2.39 -10.89
CA SER A 63 15.18 2.46 -9.67
C SER A 63 14.53 1.76 -8.46
N PHE A 64 13.84 0.64 -8.70
CA PHE A 64 13.22 -0.13 -7.64
C PHE A 64 14.28 -0.68 -6.67
N GLU A 65 14.07 -0.44 -5.39
CA GLU A 65 14.92 -0.93 -4.31
C GLU A 65 14.06 -1.50 -3.19
N SER A 66 14.40 -2.72 -2.75
CA SER A 66 13.80 -3.35 -1.59
C SER A 66 14.56 -2.96 -0.32
N LEU A 67 13.90 -2.21 0.56
CA LEU A 67 14.41 -1.82 1.86
C LEU A 67 14.06 -2.93 2.86
N THR A 68 14.86 -4.01 2.84
CA THR A 68 14.60 -5.22 3.63
C THR A 68 14.22 -4.90 5.08
N GLY A 69 13.00 -5.29 5.48
CA GLY A 69 12.47 -5.08 6.83
C GLY A 69 11.81 -3.72 7.07
N TYR A 70 11.76 -2.85 6.06
CA TYR A 70 11.27 -1.48 6.16
C TYR A 70 10.24 -1.11 5.08
N GLY A 71 10.40 -1.60 3.84
CA GLY A 71 9.51 -1.26 2.74
C GLY A 71 10.17 -1.42 1.37
N VAL A 72 9.66 -0.70 0.39
CA VAL A 72 10.20 -0.61 -0.97
C VAL A 72 10.18 0.85 -1.44
N ARG A 73 11.09 1.22 -2.33
CA ARG A 73 11.05 2.52 -3.02
C ARG A 73 11.23 2.32 -4.51
N ALA A 74 10.67 3.22 -5.30
CA ALA A 74 10.95 3.32 -6.73
C ALA A 74 10.62 4.72 -7.25
N THR A 75 10.97 5.01 -8.49
CA THR A 75 10.67 6.27 -9.17
C THR A 75 9.65 6.04 -10.29
N ILE A 76 8.59 6.82 -10.31
CA ILE A 76 7.58 6.85 -11.37
C ILE A 76 7.64 8.23 -12.03
N GLY A 77 8.08 8.29 -13.28
CA GLY A 77 8.36 9.56 -13.95
C GLY A 77 9.46 10.34 -13.23
N ASP A 78 9.12 11.50 -12.69
CA ASP A 78 9.99 12.38 -11.89
C ASP A 78 9.75 12.28 -10.38
N LYS A 79 8.82 11.41 -9.94
CA LYS A 79 8.42 11.28 -8.54
C LYS A 79 9.02 10.04 -7.92
N GLU A 80 9.68 10.22 -6.79
CA GLU A 80 10.07 9.11 -5.93
C GLU A 80 8.90 8.70 -5.04
N ILE A 81 8.63 7.40 -5.01
CA ILE A 81 7.55 6.78 -4.24
C ILE A 81 8.18 5.82 -3.24
N LEU A 82 7.92 6.06 -1.96
CA LEU A 82 8.34 5.20 -0.85
C LEU A 82 7.11 4.53 -0.23
N VAL A 83 7.10 3.20 -0.23
CA VAL A 83 6.06 2.39 0.41
C VAL A 83 6.70 1.69 1.61
N CYS A 84 6.34 2.11 2.82
CA CYS A 84 6.98 1.62 4.03
C CYS A 84 6.02 1.61 5.22
N GLY A 85 6.40 0.86 6.26
CA GLY A 85 5.72 0.93 7.55
C GLY A 85 6.35 1.95 8.49
N ASP A 86 5.69 2.19 9.62
CA ASP A 86 6.01 3.23 10.61
C ASP A 86 7.48 3.23 11.04
N LYS A 87 8.09 2.05 11.13
CA LYS A 87 9.49 1.89 11.54
C LYS A 87 10.46 2.68 10.67
N LEU A 88 10.21 2.77 9.36
CA LEU A 88 11.06 3.54 8.46
C LEU A 88 10.77 5.03 8.58
N LEU A 89 9.50 5.41 8.63
CA LEU A 89 9.10 6.81 8.76
C LEU A 89 9.70 7.46 10.02
N ILE A 90 9.63 6.75 11.15
CA ILE A 90 10.24 7.18 12.42
C ILE A 90 11.76 7.28 12.30
N LYS A 91 12.40 6.29 11.64
CA LYS A 91 13.86 6.26 11.48
C LYS A 91 14.39 7.40 10.62
N GLU A 92 13.68 7.74 9.54
CA GLU A 92 14.06 8.81 8.61
C GLU A 92 13.60 10.20 9.08
N GLY A 93 12.89 10.28 10.22
CA GLY A 93 12.38 11.55 10.76
C GLY A 93 11.37 12.24 9.85
N ILE A 94 10.68 11.48 8.99
CA ILE A 94 9.62 12.00 8.13
C ILE A 94 8.45 12.35 9.03
N ALA A 95 7.97 13.59 9.00
CA ALA A 95 6.78 14.00 9.76
C ALA A 95 5.52 13.51 9.01
N PHE A 96 4.75 12.62 9.64
CA PHE A 96 3.48 12.06 9.12
C PHE A 96 2.30 12.39 10.04
N GLU A 97 2.38 13.53 10.72
CA GLU A 97 1.50 13.96 11.83
C GLU A 97 0.01 14.00 11.47
N ASN A 98 -0.34 14.11 10.19
CA ASN A 98 -1.74 14.13 9.72
C ASN A 98 -2.31 12.75 9.33
N LEU A 99 -1.50 11.69 9.23
CA LEU A 99 -1.99 10.36 8.82
C LEU A 99 -2.40 9.48 10.01
N LEU A 100 -1.79 9.69 11.19
CA LEU A 100 -2.06 8.93 12.41
C LEU A 100 -3.48 9.13 12.96
N GLU A 101 -4.11 10.28 12.71
CA GLU A 101 -5.48 10.53 13.15
C GLU A 101 -6.50 9.63 12.43
N ALA A 102 -6.21 9.24 11.19
CA ALA A 102 -7.10 8.41 10.40
C ALA A 102 -6.99 6.91 10.77
N GLU A 103 -5.80 6.40 11.10
CA GLU A 103 -5.63 5.02 11.59
C GLU A 103 -6.36 4.78 12.91
N ARG A 104 -6.40 5.78 13.81
CA ARG A 104 -7.12 5.68 15.09
C ARG A 104 -8.63 5.50 14.93
N ASN A 105 -9.21 5.89 13.79
CA ASN A 105 -10.64 5.72 13.53
C ASN A 105 -10.99 4.34 12.95
N ILE A 106 -10.02 3.58 12.42
CA ILE A 106 -10.26 2.21 11.93
C ILE A 106 -10.17 1.19 13.09
N ALA A 107 -9.39 1.48 14.14
CA ALA A 107 -9.25 0.59 15.30
C ALA A 107 -10.43 0.62 16.29
N ILE A 108 -11.48 1.41 16.01
CA ILE A 108 -12.68 1.53 16.85
C ILE A 108 -13.93 1.39 15.96
N GLY A 109 -14.14 0.18 15.43
CA GLY A 109 -15.34 -0.20 14.69
C GLY A 109 -15.58 -1.70 14.78
#